data_AF-S8DMN1-F1
#
_entry.id   AF-S8DMN1-F1
#
_cell.length_a   1.000
_cell.length_b   1.000
_cell.length_c   1.000
_cell.angle_alpha   90.00
_cell.angle_beta   90.00
_cell.angle_gamma   90.00
#
_symmetry.space_group_name_H-M   'P 1'
#
loop_
_entity.id
_entity.type
_entity.pdbx_description
1 polymer ?
#
loop_
_entity_poly.entity_id
_entity_poly.type
_entity_poly.pdbx_seq_one_letter_code
_entity_poly.pdbx_strand_id
1 'polypeptide(L)'
;DELEHYLSTEPDPMIENTLHWWCAPEWQAMYLKLSCMVRCYLTIPATSVGVERLFSKGHIIVTHLCNGLSAASIRALMCLNDWLLLSLVRDADV
;
A
#
# COMPACT_ATOMS: atom_id res chain seq x y z
N ASP A 1 -21.54 -6.48 19.67
CA ASP A 1 -21.10 -5.91 18.38
C ASP A 1 -19.58 -5.86 18.40
N GLU A 2 -18.90 -6.12 17.27
CA GLU A 2 -17.43 -6.14 17.18
C GLU A 2 -16.85 -4.78 17.59
N LEU A 3 -17.50 -3.69 17.17
CA LEU A 3 -17.06 -2.32 17.44
C LEU A 3 -17.15 -1.97 18.93
N GLU A 4 -18.29 -2.26 19.58
CA GLU A 4 -18.49 -2.02 21.01
C GLU A 4 -17.50 -2.82 21.87
N HIS A 5 -17.20 -4.06 21.47
CA HIS A 5 -16.18 -4.87 22.14
C HIS A 5 -14.77 -4.26 21.99
N TYR A 6 -14.40 -3.79 20.80
CA TYR A 6 -13.13 -3.13 20.58
C TYR A 6 -13.01 -1.83 21.39
N LEU A 7 -14.06 -0.99 21.41
CA LEU A 7 -14.06 0.29 22.13
C LEU A 7 -14.03 0.14 23.65
N SER A 8 -14.44 -1.02 24.17
CA SER A 8 -14.37 -1.35 25.60
C SER A 8 -13.07 -2.05 26.01
N THR A 9 -12.22 -2.41 25.05
CA THR A 9 -10.90 -3.00 25.31
C THR A 9 -9.90 -1.87 25.64
N GLU A 10 -9.02 -2.09 26.62
CA GLU A 10 -7.98 -1.12 26.93
C GLU A 10 -6.96 -1.00 25.78
N PRO A 11 -6.60 0.22 25.35
CA PRO A 11 -5.63 0.41 24.29
C PRO A 11 -4.23 0.02 24.78
N ASP A 12 -3.56 -0.87 24.03
CA ASP A 12 -2.19 -1.26 24.32
C ASP A 12 -1.20 -0.21 23.76
N PRO A 13 -0.47 0.53 24.63
CA PRO A 13 0.47 1.55 24.19
C PRO A 13 1.75 0.98 23.56
N MET A 14 1.98 -0.33 23.62
CA MET A 14 3.18 -0.98 23.07
C MET A 14 3.05 -1.34 21.58
N ILE A 15 1.89 -1.08 20.96
CA ILE A 15 1.68 -1.33 19.54
C ILE A 15 2.42 -0.29 18.71
N GLU A 16 3.63 -0.63 18.25
CA GLU A 16 4.42 0.24 17.36
C GLU A 16 3.82 0.38 15.96
N ASN A 17 3.23 -0.71 15.44
CA ASN A 17 2.64 -0.75 14.10
C ASN A 17 1.20 -1.26 14.13
N THR A 18 0.26 -0.31 14.09
CA THR A 18 -1.18 -0.59 14.12
C THR A 18 -1.63 -1.45 12.93
N LEU A 19 -1.07 -1.24 11.73
CA LEU A 19 -1.43 -2.04 10.56
C LEU A 19 -0.99 -3.50 10.71
N HIS A 20 0.21 -3.73 11.26
CA HIS A 20 0.71 -5.07 11.54
C HIS A 20 -0.16 -5.78 12.58
N TRP A 21 -0.57 -5.05 13.63
CA TRP A 21 -1.48 -5.57 14.66
C TRP A 21 -2.81 -6.07 14.06
N TRP A 22 -3.47 -5.25 13.23
CA TRP A 22 -4.72 -5.67 12.54
C TRP A 22 -4.52 -6.74 11.46
N CYS A 23 -3.28 -6.99 11.04
CA CYS A 23 -2.96 -8.08 10.12
C CYS A 23 -2.67 -9.41 10.83
N ALA A 24 -2.53 -9.44 12.16
CA ALA A 24 -2.24 -10.67 12.88
C ALA A 24 -3.45 -11.63 12.86
N PRO A 25 -3.22 -12.95 12.75
CA PRO A 25 -4.30 -13.94 12.66
C PRO A 25 -5.29 -13.90 13.83
N GLU A 26 -4.79 -13.58 15.02
CA GLU A 26 -5.56 -13.52 16.26
C GLU A 26 -6.70 -12.49 16.18
N TRP A 27 -6.38 -11.27 15.75
CA TRP A 27 -7.34 -10.17 15.62
C TRP A 27 -8.24 -10.30 14.41
N GLN A 28 -7.77 -10.93 13.33
CA GLN A 28 -8.61 -11.23 12.17
C GLN A 28 -9.70 -12.24 12.49
N ALA A 29 -9.38 -13.27 13.28
CA ALA A 29 -10.37 -14.25 13.73
C ALA A 29 -11.37 -13.65 14.73
N MET A 30 -10.92 -12.70 15.56
CA MET A 30 -11.75 -12.04 16.57
C MET A 30 -12.67 -10.95 15.97
N TYR A 31 -12.19 -10.21 14.99
CA TYR A 31 -12.85 -9.03 14.43
C TYR A 31 -12.95 -9.14 12.90
N LEU A 32 -13.83 -10.00 12.40
CA LEU A 32 -13.89 -10.33 10.97
C LEU A 32 -14.21 -9.11 10.09
N LYS A 33 -15.23 -8.33 10.47
CA LYS A 33 -15.68 -7.17 9.67
C LYS A 33 -14.87 -5.94 10.01
N LEU A 34 -14.62 -5.72 11.29
CA LEU A 34 -13.89 -4.56 11.78
C LEU A 34 -12.43 -4.56 11.32
N SER A 35 -11.73 -5.70 11.37
CA SER A 35 -10.34 -5.77 10.89
C SER A 35 -10.22 -5.46 9.39
N CYS A 36 -11.17 -5.91 8.57
CA CYS A 36 -11.22 -5.59 7.16
C CYS A 36 -11.37 -4.08 6.94
N MET A 37 -12.33 -3.45 7.63
CA MET A 37 -12.56 -2.01 7.54
C MET A 37 -11.34 -1.20 7.98
N VAL A 38 -10.76 -1.53 9.14
CA VAL A 38 -9.62 -0.80 9.69
C VAL A 38 -8.39 -0.92 8.80
N ARG A 39 -8.12 -2.09 8.23
CA ARG A 39 -7.02 -2.25 7.25
C ARG A 39 -7.22 -1.37 6.02
N CYS A 40 -8.43 -1.25 5.50
CA CYS A 40 -8.72 -0.32 4.42
C CYS A 40 -8.40 1.12 4.82
N TYR A 41 -8.82 1.59 6.00
CA TYR A 41 -8.51 2.94 6.47
C TYR A 41 -7.01 3.18 6.69
N LEU A 42 -6.31 2.24 7.33
CA LEU A 42 -4.89 2.39 7.66
C LEU A 42 -3.97 2.33 6.43
N THR A 43 -4.41 1.72 5.33
CA THR A 43 -3.64 1.67 4.08
C THR A 43 -3.77 2.94 3.24
N ILE A 44 -4.71 3.84 3.55
CA ILE A 44 -4.85 5.10 2.84
C ILE A 44 -3.65 6.00 3.21
N PRO A 45 -2.83 6.41 2.23
CA PRO A 45 -1.73 7.33 2.51
C PRO A 45 -2.30 8.68 2.99
N ALA A 46 -1.72 9.23 4.05
CA ALA A 46 -2.15 10.53 4.59
C ALA A 46 -1.87 11.71 3.64
N THR A 47 -0.96 11.54 2.67
CA THR A 47 -0.54 12.60 1.75
C THR A 47 -0.38 12.08 0.30
N SER A 48 -0.48 12.99 -0.66
CA SER A 48 -0.21 12.74 -2.09
C SER A 48 1.29 12.60 -2.41
N VAL A 49 2.18 12.77 -1.43
CA VAL A 49 3.65 12.82 -1.64
C VAL A 49 4.18 11.58 -2.35
N GLY A 50 3.63 10.39 -2.04
CA GLY A 50 4.03 9.15 -2.71
C GLY A 50 3.74 9.19 -4.22
N VAL A 51 2.54 9.67 -4.59
CA VAL A 51 2.10 9.82 -5.97
C VAL A 51 2.88 10.91 -6.69
N GLU A 52 3.10 12.06 -6.05
CA GLU A 52 3.91 13.15 -6.59
C GLU A 52 5.36 12.73 -6.84
N ARG A 53 5.96 12.00 -5.90
CA ARG A 53 7.32 11.46 -6.06
C ARG A 53 7.40 10.46 -7.20
N LEU A 54 6.37 9.62 -7.37
CA LEU A 54 6.28 8.68 -8.49
C LEU A 54 6.25 9.42 -9.84
N PHE A 55 5.43 10.47 -9.98
CA PHE A 55 5.38 11.27 -11.20
C PHE A 55 6.64 12.10 -11.44
N SER A 56 7.26 12.63 -10.38
CA SER A 56 8.54 13.36 -10.49
C SER A 56 9.67 12.45 -10.99
N LYS A 57 9.79 11.23 -10.45
CA LYS A 57 10.74 10.22 -10.97
C LYS A 57 10.38 9.77 -12.38
N GLY A 58 9.09 9.59 -12.64
CA GLY A 58 8.56 9.17 -13.95
C GLY A 58 8.69 10.23 -15.04
N HIS A 59 9.00 11.49 -14.70
CA HIS A 59 9.17 12.56 -15.67
C HIS A 59 10.16 12.18 -16.78
N ILE A 60 11.27 11.50 -16.46
CA ILE A 60 12.27 11.05 -17.47
C ILE A 60 11.64 10.10 -18.51
N ILE A 61 10.75 9.20 -18.07
CA ILE A 61 10.02 8.26 -18.93
C ILE A 61 8.96 8.99 -19.76
N VAL A 62 8.30 9.99 -19.15
CA VAL A 62 7.18 10.73 -19.75
C VAL A 62 7.60 11.82 -20.72
N THR A 63 8.78 12.45 -20.53
CA THR A 63 9.18 13.62 -21.33
C THR A 63 10.50 13.48 -22.08
N HIS A 64 11.46 12.67 -21.61
CA HIS A 64 12.79 12.58 -22.25
C HIS A 64 12.98 11.38 -23.15
N LEU A 65 12.28 10.28 -22.92
CA LEU A 65 12.41 9.03 -23.68
C LEU A 65 11.24 8.76 -24.64
N CYS A 66 10.41 9.77 -24.97
CA CYS A 66 9.19 9.72 -25.80
C CYS A 66 9.33 9.06 -27.20
N ASN A 67 9.65 7.77 -27.25
CA ASN A 67 9.82 6.95 -28.44
C ASN A 67 8.47 6.50 -29.03
N GLY A 68 7.37 7.22 -28.77
CA GLY A 68 6.01 6.83 -29.18
C GLY A 68 5.33 5.81 -28.24
N LEU A 69 5.73 5.74 -26.96
CA LEU A 69 5.09 4.85 -25.99
C LEU A 69 3.67 5.33 -25.64
N SER A 70 2.74 4.38 -25.58
CA SER A 70 1.37 4.66 -25.14
C SER A 70 1.32 4.96 -23.63
N ALA A 71 0.26 5.64 -23.19
CA ALA A 71 0.01 5.86 -21.76
C ALA A 71 -0.05 4.55 -20.95
N ALA A 72 -0.52 3.45 -21.56
CA ALA A 72 -0.54 2.13 -20.94
C ALA A 72 0.88 1.59 -20.74
N SER A 73 1.76 1.74 -21.73
CA SER A 73 3.15 1.31 -21.67
C SER A 73 3.94 2.10 -20.60
N ILE A 74 3.71 3.41 -20.51
CA ILE A 74 4.30 4.27 -19.48
C ILE A 74 3.88 3.81 -18.08
N ARG A 75 2.57 3.56 -17.88
CA ARG A 75 2.05 3.06 -16.59
C ARG A 75 2.67 1.71 -16.21
N ALA A 76 2.72 0.77 -17.15
CA ALA A 76 3.30 -0.55 -16.90
C ALA A 76 4.78 -0.45 -16.49
N LEU A 77 5.57 0.39 -17.16
CA LEU A 77 6.97 0.61 -16.83
C LEU A 77 7.16 1.24 -15.44
N MET A 78 6.31 2.21 -15.08
CA MET A 78 6.35 2.85 -13.76
C MET A 78 6.00 1.85 -12.65
N CYS A 79 4.98 1.01 -12.85
CA CYS A 79 4.61 -0.06 -11.91
C CYS A 79 5.72 -1.11 -11.79
N LEU A 80 6.27 -1.57 -12.92
CA LEU A 80 7.33 -2.57 -12.92
C LEU A 80 8.58 -2.09 -12.16
N ASN A 81 8.99 -0.84 -12.38
CA ASN A 81 10.12 -0.25 -11.68
C ASN A 81 9.90 -0.23 -10.15
N ASP A 82 8.71 0.16 -9.70
CA ASP A 82 8.39 0.18 -8.27
C ASP A 82 8.31 -1.23 -7.67
N TRP A 83 7.71 -2.19 -8.39
CA TRP A 83 7.63 -3.58 -7.95
C TRP A 83 8.98 -4.28 -7.88
N LEU A 84 9.90 -3.99 -8.81
CA LEU A 84 11.27 -4.51 -8.76
C LEU A 84 12.01 -3.99 -7.51
N LEU A 85 11.88 -2.70 -7.18
CA LEU A 85 12.46 -2.13 -5.95
C LEU A 85 11.90 -2.77 -4.69
N LEU A 86 10.62 -3.16 -4.71
CA LEU A 86 9.96 -3.87 -3.62
C LEU A 86 10.20 -5.39 -3.64
N SER A 87 11.01 -5.90 -4.58
CA SER A 87 11.27 -7.34 -4.77
C SER A 87 9.98 -8.17 -4.96
N LEU A 88 8.94 -7.55 -5.51
CA LEU A 88 7.65 -8.20 -5.80
C LEU A 88 7.66 -8.96 -7.13
N VAL A 89 8.64 -8.68 -7.99
CA VAL A 89 8.87 -9.34 -9.28
C VAL A 89 10.28 -9.91 -9.26
N ARG A 90 10.44 -11.18 -9.67
CA ARG A 90 11.76 -11.81 -9.78
C ARG A 90 12.33 -11.53 -11.16
N ASP A 91 13.66 -11.45 -11.27
CA ASP A 91 14.34 -11.21 -12.55
C ASP A 91 14.02 -12.26 -13.63
N ALA A 92 13.55 -13.45 -13.24
CA ALA A 92 13.12 -14.50 -14.15
C ALA A 92 11.72 -14.29 -14.76
N ASP A 93 10.93 -13.36 -14.21
CA ASP A 93 9.55 -13.07 -14.63
C ASP A 93 9.45 -11.88 -15.62
N VAL A 94 10.60 -11.28 -16.01
CA VAL A 94 10.72 -10.16 -16.99
C VAL A 94 11.41 -10.66 -18.26
#